data_AF-A0A7V7VIU2-F1
#
_entry.id   AF-A0A7V7VIU2-F1
#
_cell.length_a   1.000
_cell.length_b   1.000
_cell.length_c   1.000
_cell.angle_alpha   90.00
_cell.angle_beta   90.00
_cell.angle_gamma   90.00
#
_symmetry.space_group_name_H-M   'P 1'
#
loop_
_entity.id
_entity.type
_entity.pdbx_description
1 polymer ?
#
loop_
_entity_poly.entity_id
_entity_poly.type
_entity_poly.pdbx_seq_one_letter_code
_entity_poly.pdbx_strand_id
1 'polypeptide(L)'
;MKTTLEIDNELYREAKSHASLTGRKMKDLVTDGLRLALQPEVTATGSARAAAARKLTACFAEADKLMKSAPRGPTAREHLNEGRNRLDKA
;
A
#
# COMPACT_ATOMS: atom_id res chain seq x y z
N MET A 1 22.70 24.54 -4.26
CA MET A 1 23.85 24.16 -5.13
C MET A 1 23.34 23.85 -6.52
N LYS A 2 24.12 24.11 -7.58
CA LYS A 2 23.79 23.74 -8.96
C LYS A 2 24.67 22.56 -9.37
N THR A 3 24.06 21.57 -10.00
CA THR A 3 24.73 20.35 -10.49
C THR A 3 24.21 20.04 -11.89
N THR A 4 25.09 19.55 -12.76
CA THR A 4 24.72 18.99 -14.06
C THR A 4 24.57 17.49 -13.92
N LEU A 5 23.48 16.92 -14.45
CA LEU A 5 23.17 15.50 -14.38
C LEU A 5 23.07 14.94 -15.79
N GLU A 6 23.63 13.76 -16.01
CA GLU A 6 23.39 12.97 -17.22
C GLU A 6 22.15 12.11 -16.99
N ILE A 7 21.14 12.30 -17.84
CA ILE A 7 19.85 11.60 -17.76
C ILE A 7 19.54 11.07 -19.16
N ASP A 8 19.10 9.82 -19.24
CA ASP A 8 18.61 9.26 -20.50
C ASP A 8 17.50 10.14 -21.12
N ASN A 9 17.51 10.27 -22.44
CA ASN A 9 16.61 11.18 -23.14
C ASN A 9 15.13 10.80 -22.97
N GLU A 10 14.81 9.51 -22.96
CA GLU A 10 13.43 9.04 -22.76
C GLU A 10 12.97 9.37 -21.35
N LEU A 11 13.82 9.11 -20.35
CA LEU A 11 13.52 9.42 -18.95
C LEU A 11 13.35 10.93 -18.72
N TYR A 12 14.21 11.75 -19.34
CA TYR A 12 14.07 13.20 -19.26
C TYR A 12 12.74 13.69 -19.86
N ARG A 13 12.34 13.12 -21.01
CA ARG A 13 11.08 13.49 -21.68
C ARG A 13 9.87 13.12 -20.84
N GLU A 14 9.87 11.93 -20.25
CA GLU A 14 8.81 11.47 -19.35
C GLU A 14 8.72 12.35 -18.10
N ALA A 15 9.84 12.57 -17.42
CA ALA A 15 9.90 13.41 -16.22
C ALA A 15 9.45 14.85 -16.50
N LYS A 16 9.81 15.40 -17.67
CA LYS A 16 9.38 16.76 -18.09
C LYS A 16 7.89 16.83 -18.35
N SER A 17 7.32 15.80 -18.96
CA SER A 17 5.89 15.69 -19.21
C SER A 17 5.13 15.60 -17.88
N HIS A 18 5.59 14.73 -16.98
CA HIS A 18 5.04 14.58 -15.64
C HIS A 18 5.11 15.88 -14.82
N ALA A 19 6.23 16.61 -14.87
CA ALA A 19 6.37 17.90 -14.22
C ALA A 19 5.32 18.91 -14.70
N SER A 20 5.14 19.00 -16.02
CA SER A 20 4.16 19.90 -16.64
C SER A 20 2.73 19.55 -16.23
N LEU A 21 2.37 18.25 -16.26
CA LEU A 21 1.04 17.76 -15.91
C LEU A 21 0.68 17.96 -14.44
N THR A 22 1.67 17.87 -13.56
CA THR A 22 1.47 17.99 -12.11
C THR A 22 1.66 19.41 -11.58
N GLY A 23 1.97 20.37 -12.46
CA GLY A 23 2.30 21.75 -12.06
C GLY A 23 3.58 21.86 -11.22
N ARG A 24 4.45 20.86 -11.29
CA ARG A 24 5.70 20.79 -10.52
C ARG A 24 6.90 21.23 -11.36
N LYS A 25 7.97 21.70 -10.71
CA LYS A 25 9.23 22.01 -11.40
C LYS A 25 10.12 20.77 -11.45
N MET A 26 10.88 20.61 -12.54
CA MET A 26 11.85 19.51 -12.70
C MET A 26 12.81 19.40 -11.51
N LYS A 27 13.29 20.53 -10.98
CA LYS A 27 14.18 20.56 -9.81
C LYS A 27 13.56 19.89 -8.57
N ASP A 28 12.24 20.00 -8.40
CA ASP A 28 11.56 19.49 -7.22
C ASP A 28 11.44 17.96 -7.34
N LEU A 29 11.14 17.46 -8.55
CA LEU A 29 11.15 16.03 -8.85
C LEU A 29 12.54 15.41 -8.60
N VAL A 30 13.59 16.06 -9.09
CA VAL A 30 14.98 15.59 -8.90
C VAL A 30 15.35 15.60 -7.41
N THR A 31 14.99 16.66 -6.68
CA THR A 31 15.29 16.78 -5.24
C THR A 31 14.58 15.69 -4.44
N ASP A 32 13.30 15.45 -4.70
CA ASP A 32 12.53 14.43 -3.99
C ASP A 32 12.98 13.02 -4.37
N GLY A 33 13.30 12.77 -5.63
CA GLY A 33 13.88 11.51 -6.07
C GLY A 33 15.19 11.19 -5.34
N LEU A 34 16.08 12.18 -5.20
CA LEU A 34 17.33 12.02 -4.44
C LEU A 34 17.06 11.77 -2.95
N ARG A 35 16.10 12.49 -2.34
CA ARG A 35 15.72 12.24 -0.94
C ARG A 35 15.21 10.81 -0.75
N LEU A 36 14.35 10.33 -1.64
CA LEU A 36 13.81 8.98 -1.58
C LEU A 36 14.91 7.91 -1.76
N ALA A 37 15.84 8.14 -2.69
CA ALA A 37 16.97 7.23 -2.91
C ALA A 37 17.92 7.14 -1.71
N LEU A 38 18.07 8.25 -0.96
CA LEU A 38 18.92 8.33 0.22
C LEU A 38 18.20 7.94 1.52
N GLN A 39 16.89 7.72 1.49
CA GLN A 39 16.20 7.21 2.67
C GLN A 39 16.68 5.77 2.94
N PRO A 40 17.19 5.48 4.15
CA PRO A 40 17.84 4.22 4.48
C PRO A 40 16.95 2.96 4.34
N GLU A 41 15.65 3.11 4.06
CA GLU A 41 14.68 2.02 4.09
C GLU A 41 13.90 1.82 2.76
N VAL A 42 14.11 2.64 1.71
CA VAL A 42 13.25 2.57 0.50
C VAL A 42 13.73 1.53 -0.52
N THR A 43 14.98 1.06 -0.45
CA THR A 43 15.42 -0.12 -1.22
C THR A 43 14.87 -1.43 -0.65
N ALA A 44 14.38 -1.42 0.60
CA ALA A 44 13.68 -2.55 1.19
C ALA A 44 12.19 -2.60 0.81
N THR A 45 11.59 -1.59 0.17
CA THR A 45 10.13 -1.54 -0.04
C THR A 45 9.59 -2.69 -0.88
N GLY A 46 10.33 -3.17 -1.88
CA GLY A 46 9.95 -4.35 -2.66
C GLY A 46 10.04 -5.65 -1.84
N SER A 47 11.15 -5.81 -1.11
CA SER A 47 11.43 -7.01 -0.30
C SER A 47 10.55 -7.09 0.95
N ALA A 48 10.39 -5.99 1.68
CA ALA A 48 9.56 -5.87 2.87
C ALA A 48 8.07 -5.97 2.53
N ARG A 49 7.61 -5.37 1.42
CA ARG A 49 6.21 -5.54 0.95
C ARG A 49 5.95 -6.97 0.51
N ALA A 50 6.88 -7.60 -0.20
CA ALA A 50 6.76 -9.02 -0.56
C ALA A 50 6.77 -9.92 0.68
N ALA A 51 7.61 -9.62 1.68
CA ALA A 51 7.65 -10.34 2.95
C ALA A 51 6.36 -10.15 3.76
N ALA A 52 5.82 -8.93 3.81
CA ALA A 52 4.55 -8.63 4.46
C ALA A 52 3.38 -9.33 3.76
N ALA A 53 3.35 -9.34 2.43
CA ALA A 53 2.35 -10.05 1.65
C ALA A 53 2.39 -11.56 1.94
N ARG A 54 3.58 -12.18 1.95
CA ARG A 54 3.76 -13.61 2.31
C ARG A 54 3.27 -13.91 3.73
N LYS A 55 3.56 -13.04 4.70
CA LYS A 55 3.07 -13.18 6.08
C LYS A 55 1.54 -13.11 6.13
N LEU A 56 0.93 -12.15 5.43
CA LEU A 56 -0.54 -12.05 5.35
C LEU A 56 -1.17 -13.28 4.71
N THR A 57 -0.61 -13.77 3.60
CA THR A 57 -1.09 -15.00 2.95
C THR A 57 -1.00 -16.20 3.89
N ALA A 58 0.09 -16.33 4.66
CA ALA A 58 0.23 -17.39 5.65
C ALA A 58 -0.82 -17.27 6.77
N CYS A 59 -1.08 -16.06 7.28
CA CYS A 59 -2.13 -15.83 8.27
C CYS A 59 -3.52 -16.24 7.75
N PHE A 60 -3.86 -15.89 6.51
CA PHE A 60 -5.17 -16.25 5.94
C PHE A 60 -5.29 -17.75 5.66
N ALA A 61 -4.21 -18.41 5.23
CA ALA A 61 -4.21 -19.85 5.06
C ALA A 61 -4.45 -20.59 6.39
N GLU A 62 -3.89 -20.08 7.49
CA GLU A 62 -4.13 -20.64 8.82
C GLU A 62 -5.56 -20.37 9.30
N ALA A 63 -6.07 -19.16 9.07
CA ALA A 63 -7.46 -18.84 9.36
C ALA A 63 -8.44 -19.75 8.59
N ASP A 64 -8.20 -20.01 7.31
CA ASP A 64 -9.02 -20.90 6.49
C ASP A 64 -9.06 -22.34 7.03
N LYS A 65 -7.92 -22.88 7.49
CA LYS A 65 -7.86 -24.19 8.14
C LYS A 65 -8.69 -24.21 9.42
N LEU A 66 -8.55 -23.20 10.27
CA LEU A 66 -9.29 -23.10 11.53
C LEU A 66 -10.80 -22.99 11.28
N MET A 67 -11.21 -22.21 10.28
CA MET A 67 -12.62 -22.02 9.92
C MET A 67 -13.26 -23.31 9.39
N LYS A 68 -12.52 -24.18 8.70
CA LYS A 68 -13.03 -25.49 8.24
C LYS A 68 -13.45 -26.43 9.37
N SER A 69 -12.76 -26.36 10.50
CA SER A 69 -13.06 -27.15 11.71
C SER A 69 -13.93 -26.41 12.72
N ALA A 70 -14.25 -25.14 12.49
CA ALA A 70 -14.98 -24.33 13.45
C ALA A 70 -16.44 -24.83 13.55
N PRO A 71 -16.99 -24.95 14.77
CA PRO A 71 -18.41 -25.24 14.94
C PRO A 71 -19.24 -24.14 14.26
N ARG A 72 -20.42 -24.50 13.75
CA ARG A 72 -21.35 -23.51 13.19
C ARG A 72 -21.74 -22.52 14.28
N GLY A 73 -21.17 -21.32 14.20
CA GLY A 73 -21.58 -20.18 14.99
C GLY A 73 -22.78 -19.46 14.38
N PRO A 74 -23.32 -18.45 15.08
CA PRO A 74 -24.35 -17.58 14.52
C PRO A 74 -23.82 -16.93 13.25
N THR A 75 -24.65 -16.93 12.22
CA THR A 75 -24.40 -16.23 10.98
C THR A 75 -24.29 -14.73 11.23
N ALA A 76 -23.56 -14.02 10.36
CA ALA A 76 -23.52 -12.55 10.40
C ALA A 76 -24.94 -11.94 10.40
N ARG A 77 -25.90 -12.60 9.75
CA ARG A 77 -27.31 -12.19 9.73
C ARG A 77 -28.00 -12.32 11.08
N GLU A 78 -27.70 -13.36 11.84
CA GLU A 78 -28.24 -13.57 13.20
C GLU A 78 -27.69 -12.51 14.17
N HIS A 79 -26.40 -12.20 14.11
CA HIS A 79 -25.82 -11.11 14.89
C HIS A 79 -26.43 -9.73 14.56
N LEU A 80 -26.67 -9.45 13.27
CA LEU A 80 -27.32 -8.20 12.85
C LEU A 80 -28.77 -8.11 13.33
N ASN A 81 -29.50 -9.23 13.29
CA ASN A 81 -30.87 -9.29 13.78
C ASN A 81 -30.94 -9.15 15.30
N GLU A 82 -30.02 -9.76 16.06
CA GLU A 82 -29.90 -9.54 17.50
C GLU A 82 -29.65 -8.07 17.83
N GLY A 83 -28.79 -7.38 17.07
CA GLY A 83 -28.54 -5.95 17.22
C GLY A 83 -29.80 -5.11 16.97
N ARG A 84 -30.54 -5.41 15.90
CA ARG A 84 -31.81 -4.73 15.58
C ARG A 84 -32.87 -4.95 16.67
N ASN A 85 -33.02 -6.18 17.13
CA ASN A 85 -33.97 -6.53 18.20
C ASN A 85 -33.65 -5.86 19.54
N ARG A 86 -32.39 -5.44 19.79
CA ARG A 86 -32.01 -4.64 20.97
C ARG A 86 -32.40 -3.16 20.82
N LEU A 87 -32.33 -2.62 19.61
CA LEU A 87 -32.73 -1.24 19.32
C LEU A 87 -34.25 -1.07 19.35
N ASP A 88 -35.00 -2.07 18.90
CA ASP A 88 -36.47 -2.04 18.90
C ASP A 88 -37.07 -2.25 20.31
N LYS A 89 -36.25 -2.66 21.30
CA LYS A 89 -36.65 -2.88 22.70
C LYS A 89 -36.21 -1.78 23.67
N ALA A 90 -35.53 -0.74 23.17
CA ALA A 90 -35.11 0.44 23.93
C ALA A 90 -36.06 1.62 23.69
#